data_AF-A0A1G4SEJ7-F1
#
_entry.id   AF-A0A1G4SEJ7-F1
#
_cell.length_a   1.000
_cell.length_b   1.000
_cell.length_c   1.000
_cell.angle_alpha   90.00
_cell.angle_beta   90.00
_cell.angle_gamma   90.00
#
_symmetry.space_group_name_H-M   'P 1'
#
loop_
_entity.id
_entity.type
_entity.pdbx_description
1 polymer ?
#
loop_
_entity_poly.entity_id
_entity_poly.type
_entity_poly.pdbx_seq_one_letter_code
_entity_poly.pdbx_strand_id
1 'polypeptide(L)' 'MNNILKYLIFFIANFVLTYYYIFPEPSYASSLLYSFLMTLFIAVLDAIKKKPPL' A
#
# COMPACT_ATOMS: atom_id res chain seq x y z
N MET A 1 7.79 -12.91 9.20
CA MET A 1 7.63 -12.52 7.78
C MET A 1 8.52 -11.31 7.52
N ASN A 2 9.31 -11.29 6.44
CA ASN A 2 10.19 -10.17 6.09
C ASN A 2 9.34 -8.88 5.90
N ASN A 3 9.82 -7.71 6.36
CA ASN A 3 9.13 -6.41 6.19
C ASN A 3 8.82 -6.14 4.71
N ILE A 4 9.75 -6.47 3.80
CA ILE A 4 9.55 -6.32 2.35
C ILE A 4 8.37 -7.16 1.87
N LEU A 5 8.29 -8.42 2.30
CA LEU A 5 7.21 -9.33 1.92
C LEU A 5 5.85 -8.85 2.47
N LYS A 6 5.82 -8.27 3.68
CA LYS A 6 4.62 -7.66 4.27
C LYS A 6 4.09 -6.52 3.40
N TYR A 7 4.96 -5.60 2.97
CA TYR A 7 4.55 -4.49 2.13
C TYR A 7 4.15 -4.91 0.72
N LEU A 8 4.82 -5.94 0.16
CA LEU A 8 4.44 -6.51 -1.13
C LEU A 8 3.04 -7.12 -1.11
N ILE A 9 2.72 -7.91 -0.07
CA ILE A 9 1.38 -8.49 0.09
C ILE A 9 0.33 -7.39 0.23
N PHE A 10 0.62 -6.36 1.05
CA PHE A 10 -0.27 -5.22 1.20
C PHE A 10 -0.50 -4.50 -0.13
N PHE A 11 0.57 -4.24 -0.90
CA PHE A 11 0.49 -3.60 -2.21
C PHE A 11 -0.40 -4.39 -3.17
N ILE A 12 -0.17 -5.70 -3.30
CA ILE A 12 -0.94 -6.56 -4.22
C ILE A 12 -2.42 -6.58 -3.82
N ALA A 13 -2.70 -6.76 -2.52
CA ALA A 13 -4.07 -6.77 -2.02
C ALA A 13 -4.79 -5.43 -2.28
N ASN A 14 -4.11 -4.31 -1.99
CA ASN A 14 -4.65 -2.98 -2.23
C ASN A 14 -4.84 -2.70 -3.73
N PHE A 15 -3.94 -3.20 -4.58
CA PHE A 15 -4.05 -3.06 -6.04
C PHE A 15 -5.27 -3.79 -6.59
N VAL A 16 -5.47 -5.04 -6.17
CA VAL A 16 -6.66 -5.82 -6.58
C VAL A 16 -7.92 -5.11 -6.09
N LEU A 17 -7.95 -4.67 -4.83
CA LEU A 17 -9.12 -3.99 -4.28
C LEU A 17 -9.42 -2.68 -5.05
N THR A 18 -8.39 -1.89 -5.34
CA THR A 18 -8.55 -0.60 -6.00
C THR A 18 -8.99 -0.74 -7.45
N TYR A 19 -8.42 -1.72 -8.16
CA TYR A 19 -8.74 -1.99 -9.56
C TYR A 19 -10.16 -2.47 -9.75
N TYR A 20 -10.68 -3.31 -8.85
CA TYR A 20 -12.01 -3.90 -9.00
C TYR A 20 -13.13 -3.17 -8.24
N TYR A 21 -12.84 -2.49 -7.13
CA TYR A 21 -13.87 -2.02 -6.19
C TYR A 21 -13.82 -0.54 -5.82
N ILE A 22 -12.67 0.14 -5.91
CA ILE A 22 -12.57 1.55 -5.48
C ILE A 22 -12.82 2.51 -6.63
N PHE A 23 -12.22 2.27 -7.79
CA PHE A 23 -12.42 3.16 -8.93
C PHE A 23 -13.67 2.76 -9.71
N PRO A 24 -14.55 3.72 -10.06
CA PRO A 24 -15.78 3.45 -10.83
C PRO A 24 -15.47 2.96 -12.25
N GLU A 25 -14.31 3.34 -12.78
CA GLU A 25 -13.78 2.83 -14.03
C GLU A 25 -12.45 2.10 -13.76
N PRO A 26 -12.28 0.85 -14.24
CA PRO A 26 -11.05 0.11 -14.03
C PRO A 26 -9.90 0.78 -14.78
N SER A 27 -9.05 1.49 -14.03
CA SER A 27 -7.84 2.14 -14.54
C SER A 27 -6.62 1.51 -13.90
N TYR A 28 -5.86 0.76 -14.69
CA TYR A 28 -4.62 0.12 -14.23
C TYR A 28 -3.64 1.15 -13.67
N ALA A 29 -3.42 2.25 -14.40
CA ALA A 29 -2.49 3.30 -14.00
C ALA A 29 -2.90 3.96 -12.68
N SER A 30 -4.18 4.30 -12.52
CA SER A 30 -4.69 4.93 -11.30
C SER A 30 -4.63 3.98 -10.10
N SER A 31 -4.98 2.70 -10.29
CA SER A 31 -4.92 1.66 -9.26
C SER A 31 -3.50 1.37 -8.82
N LEU A 32 -2.56 1.37 -9.76
CA LEU A 32 -1.13 1.16 -9.49
C LEU A 32 -0.55 2.33 -8.70
N LEU A 33 -0.81 3.57 -9.14
CA LEU A 33 -0.35 4.78 -8.45
C LEU A 33 -0.94 4.86 -7.04
N TYR A 34 -2.24 4.67 -6.89
CA TYR A 34 -2.91 4.70 -5.59
C TYR A 34 -2.34 3.64 -4.64
N SER A 35 -2.13 2.41 -5.13
CA SER A 35 -1.60 1.33 -4.31
C SER A 35 -0.16 1.53 -3.92
N PHE A 36 0.64 2.15 -4.79
CA PHE A 36 2.00 2.56 -4.45
C PHE A 36 1.99 3.59 -3.32
N LEU A 37 1.19 4.65 -3.45
CA LEU A 37 1.09 5.71 -2.43
C LEU A 37 0.60 5.18 -1.09
N MET A 38 -0.42 4.32 -1.07
CA MET A 38 -0.92 3.73 0.18
C MET A 38 0.10 2.80 0.82
N THR A 39 0.82 2.00 0.04
CA THR A 39 1.87 1.12 0.58
C THR A 39 3.01 1.92 1.18
N LEU A 40 3.44 3.00 0.50
CA LEU A 40 4.45 3.92 1.00
C LEU A 40 4.01 4.59 2.30
N PHE A 41 2.77 5.08 2.36
CA PHE A 41 2.20 5.68 3.57
C PHE A 41 2.24 4.72 4.77
N ILE A 42 1.81 3.47 4.59
CA ILE A 42 1.85 2.45 5.65
C ILE A 42 3.29 2.14 6.07
N ALA A 43 4.22 2.04 5.13
CA ALA A 43 5.63 1.81 5.46
C ALA A 43 6.23 2.96 6.29
N VAL A 44 5.89 4.21 5.96
CA VAL A 44 6.30 5.38 6.74
C VAL A 44 5.69 5.35 8.14
N LEU A 45 4.39 5.05 8.28
CA LEU A 45 3.76 4.92 9.60
C LEU A 45 4.38 3.82 10.45
N ASP A 46 4.69 2.67 9.86
CA ASP A 46 5.37 1.57 10.54
C ASP A 46 6.78 1.97 11.00
N ALA A 47 7.51 2.74 10.16
CA ALA A 47 8.82 3.28 10.52
C ALA A 47 8.77 4.32 11.65
N ILE A 48 7.76 5.20 11.66
CA ILE A 48 7.54 6.17 12.73
C ILE A 48 7.24 5.46 14.05
N LYS A 49 6.34 4.46 14.04
CA LYS A 49 5.97 3.69 15.23
C LYS A 49 7.15 2.91 15.84
N LYS A 50 8.14 2.55 15.03
CA LYS A 50 9.35 1.84 15.47
C LYS A 50 10.40 2.76 16.08
N LYS A 51 10.29 4.09 15.93
CA LYS A 51 11.16 5.01 16.66
C LYS A 51 10.71 5.09 18.12
N PRO A 52 11.60 4.87 19.09
CA PRO A 52 11.28 5.10 20.49
C PRO A 52 10.92 6.58 20.69
N PRO A 53 9.97 6.92 21.58
CA PRO A 53 9.71 8.30 21.94
C PRO A 53 11.00 8.91 22.50
N LEU A 54 11.34 10.11 21.98
CA LEU A 54 12.48 10.93 22.42
C LEU A 54 12.34 11.32 23.89
#